data_AF-A0A1I8AAH1-F1
#
_entry.id   AF-A0A1I8AAH1-F1
#
_cell.length_a   1.000
_cell.length_b   1.000
_cell.length_c   1.000
_cell.angle_alpha   90.00
_cell.angle_beta   90.00
_cell.angle_gamma   90.00
#
_symmetry.space_group_name_H-M   'P 1'
#
loop_
_entity.id
_entity.type
_entity.pdbx_description
1 polymer ?
#
loop_
_entity_poly.entity_id
_entity_poly.type
_entity_poly.pdbx_seq_one_letter_code
_entity_poly.pdbx_strand_id
1 'polypeptide(L)'
;MCEPGVSSTQLNPCFESSKSSTFKRLSDDTASDSLYLEDDEGTINATFVTSNTQVQQDYMGTIGFGWPSLHKHKDDTFYPDIFNFGFALFIGLDDCMSMTSIGQGCTTNAQTLYLPVTSKSYWQFAVSEITFGPIKEPTNAQVVIASNKEYFGMPKK
;
A
#
# COMPACT_ATOMS: atom_id res chain seq x y z
N MET A 1 18.41 3.68 -11.99
CA MET A 1 19.29 2.63 -12.56
C MET A 1 19.67 1.69 -11.44
N CYS A 2 19.25 0.43 -11.49
CA CYS A 2 19.67 -0.60 -10.54
C CYS A 2 21.12 -0.98 -10.87
N GLU A 3 22.07 -0.75 -9.97
CA GLU A 3 23.48 -1.05 -10.23
C GLU A 3 23.72 -2.58 -10.27
N PRO A 4 24.34 -3.11 -11.34
CA PRO A 4 24.70 -4.52 -11.39
C PRO A 4 25.89 -4.81 -10.46
N GLY A 5 25.75 -5.80 -9.57
CA GLY A 5 26.85 -6.33 -8.74
C GLY A 5 26.61 -6.30 -7.23
N VAL A 6 25.48 -5.77 -6.77
CA VAL A 6 25.13 -5.72 -5.34
C VAL A 6 24.56 -7.07 -4.90
N SER A 7 25.14 -7.67 -3.85
CA SER A 7 24.64 -8.95 -3.30
C SER A 7 23.22 -8.82 -2.75
N SER A 8 22.42 -9.90 -2.76
CA SER A 8 21.02 -9.86 -2.27
C SER A 8 20.87 -9.37 -0.82
N THR A 9 21.88 -9.58 0.02
CA THR A 9 21.97 -9.06 1.39
C THR A 9 22.22 -7.56 1.48
N GLN A 10 22.82 -6.95 0.45
CA GLN A 10 23.01 -5.50 0.36
C GLN A 10 21.80 -4.79 -0.24
N LEU A 11 21.00 -5.48 -1.08
CA LEU A 11 19.79 -4.92 -1.70
C LEU A 11 18.58 -4.92 -0.75
N ASN A 12 18.53 -5.86 0.20
CA ASN A 12 17.41 -6.01 1.14
C ASN A 12 17.91 -6.12 2.60
N PRO A 13 18.40 -5.03 3.21
CA PRO A 13 18.91 -5.08 4.58
C PRO A 13 17.80 -5.45 5.59
N CYS A 14 18.00 -6.49 6.38
CA CYS A 14 17.05 -6.82 7.44
C CYS A 14 17.05 -5.74 8.52
N PHE A 15 15.87 -5.48 9.10
CA PHE A 15 15.76 -4.60 10.26
C PHE A 15 16.48 -5.19 11.48
N GLU A 16 17.46 -4.48 12.03
CA GLU A 16 18.23 -4.89 13.20
C GLU A 16 17.68 -4.24 14.48
N SER A 17 16.76 -4.93 15.15
CA SER A 17 16.09 -4.44 16.37
C SER A 17 17.05 -4.02 17.49
N SER A 18 18.22 -4.67 17.62
CA SER A 18 19.23 -4.33 18.63
C SER A 18 19.87 -2.95 18.43
N LYS A 19 19.74 -2.35 17.25
CA LYS A 19 20.25 -1.00 16.94
C LYS A 19 19.22 0.10 17.16
N SER A 20 17.95 -0.26 17.35
CA SER A 20 16.87 0.71 17.61
C SER A 20 16.65 0.87 19.11
N SER A 21 16.69 2.12 19.60
CA SER A 21 16.42 2.45 21.00
C SER A 21 14.92 2.51 21.31
N THR A 22 14.07 2.54 20.29
CA THR A 22 12.61 2.66 20.39
C THR A 22 11.89 1.35 20.12
N PHE A 23 12.61 0.33 19.66
CA PHE A 23 12.07 -1.00 19.39
C PHE A 23 11.45 -1.65 20.63
N LYS A 24 10.24 -2.17 20.46
CA LYS A 24 9.51 -2.94 21.48
C LYS A 24 8.92 -4.19 20.85
N ARG A 25 9.34 -5.35 21.32
CA ARG A 25 8.67 -6.62 21.01
C ARG A 25 7.31 -6.66 21.70
N LEU A 26 6.24 -6.94 20.96
CA LEU A 26 4.88 -7.03 21.50
C LEU A 26 4.40 -8.49 21.61
N SER A 27 4.69 -9.30 20.59
CA SER A 27 4.38 -10.74 20.54
C SER A 27 5.45 -11.52 19.74
N ASP A 28 5.24 -12.81 19.50
CA ASP A 28 6.11 -13.64 18.66
C ASP A 28 6.12 -13.23 17.18
N ASP A 29 5.09 -12.51 16.73
CA ASP A 29 4.88 -12.13 15.34
C ASP A 29 4.71 -10.62 15.14
N THR A 30 4.67 -9.81 16.20
CA THR A 30 4.53 -8.36 16.11
C THR A 30 5.57 -7.61 16.96
N ALA A 31 5.92 -6.42 16.49
CA ALA A 31 6.76 -5.48 17.20
C ALA A 31 6.28 -4.05 16.92
N SER A 32 6.71 -3.11 17.75
CA SER A 32 6.52 -1.69 17.55
C SER A 32 7.87 -0.99 17.47
N ASP A 33 7.96 0.01 16.60
CA ASP A 33 9.10 0.93 16.55
C ASP A 33 8.70 2.31 16.04
N SER A 34 9.56 3.28 16.27
CA SER A 34 9.44 4.62 15.72
C SER A 34 9.83 4.63 14.24
N LEU A 35 8.90 5.03 13.37
CA LEU A 35 9.15 5.27 11.95
C LEU A 35 9.21 6.76 11.68
N TYR A 36 10.19 7.15 10.87
CA TYR A 36 10.32 8.50 10.33
C TYR A 36 9.71 8.53 8.93
N LEU A 37 8.72 9.39 8.72
CA LEU A 37 8.19 9.64 7.39
C LEU A 37 8.83 10.90 6.85
N GLU A 38 9.51 10.76 5.72
CA GLU A 38 10.42 11.75 5.17
C GLU A 38 9.79 13.14 4.96
N ASP A 39 8.47 13.19 4.75
CA ASP A 39 7.73 14.40 4.38
C ASP A 39 7.00 15.12 5.54
N ASP A 40 6.83 14.50 6.72
CA ASP A 40 5.93 15.03 7.77
C ASP A 40 6.64 15.62 9.00
N GLU A 41 7.99 15.60 9.05
CA GLU A 41 8.82 15.89 10.25
C GLU A 41 8.40 15.09 11.52
N GLY A 42 7.46 14.17 11.37
CA GLY A 42 6.80 13.44 12.44
C GLY A 42 7.38 12.04 12.60
N THR A 43 7.63 11.66 13.85
CA THR A 43 7.89 10.26 14.20
C THR A 43 6.58 9.62 14.64
N ILE A 44 6.24 8.49 14.02
CA ILE A 44 5.07 7.70 14.40
C ILE A 44 5.54 6.42 15.08
N ASN A 45 4.84 5.97 16.11
CA ASN A 45 5.07 4.62 16.65
C ASN A 45 4.21 3.65 15.88
N ALA A 46 4.84 2.85 15.02
CA ALA A 46 4.18 1.87 14.21
C ALA A 46 4.36 0.47 14.79
N THR A 47 3.27 -0.28 14.91
CA THR A 47 3.24 -1.72 15.11
C THR A 47 3.25 -2.42 13.75
N PHE A 48 4.10 -3.42 13.59
CA PHE A 48 4.25 -4.18 12.37
C PHE A 48 4.49 -5.67 12.65
N VAL A 49 4.13 -6.48 11.65
CA VAL A 49 4.37 -7.92 11.65
C VAL A 49 5.85 -8.19 11.36
N THR A 50 6.49 -9.03 12.18
CA THR A 50 7.87 -9.46 11.99
C THR A 50 7.92 -10.81 11.27
N SER A 51 8.87 -10.97 10.36
CA SER A 51 9.14 -12.24 9.67
C SER A 51 10.62 -12.59 9.75
N ASN A 52 10.91 -13.82 10.16
CA ASN A 52 12.26 -14.38 10.13
C ASN A 52 12.57 -15.13 8.82
N THR A 53 11.57 -15.27 7.94
CA THR A 53 11.75 -15.80 6.59
C THR A 53 11.98 -14.64 5.64
N GLN A 54 13.13 -14.62 4.97
CA GLN A 54 13.29 -13.79 3.77
C GLN A 54 12.31 -14.29 2.73
N VAL A 55 11.30 -13.49 2.44
CA VAL A 55 10.46 -13.75 1.28
C VAL A 55 11.34 -13.52 0.06
N GLN A 56 11.40 -14.47 -0.87
CA GLN A 56 12.06 -14.32 -2.17
C GLN A 56 11.27 -13.32 -3.05
N GLN A 57 11.11 -12.10 -2.57
CA GLN A 57 10.40 -11.03 -3.25
C GLN A 57 11.35 -9.85 -3.42
N ASP A 58 11.14 -9.10 -4.50
CA ASP A 58 11.93 -7.92 -4.86
C ASP A 58 11.71 -6.72 -3.91
N TYR A 59 11.04 -6.94 -2.78
CA TYR A 59 10.72 -5.92 -1.79
C TYR A 59 10.98 -6.41 -0.35
N MET A 60 11.39 -5.48 0.51
CA MET A 60 11.79 -5.74 1.90
C MET A 60 10.61 -5.90 2.87
N GLY A 61 9.43 -5.46 2.46
CA GLY A 61 8.21 -5.46 3.27
C GLY A 61 7.06 -4.81 2.52
N THR A 62 5.90 -4.71 3.17
CA THR A 62 4.69 -4.12 2.59
C THR A 62 4.06 -3.13 3.55
N ILE A 63 3.66 -1.97 3.03
CA ILE A 63 2.86 -0.99 3.75
C ILE A 63 1.42 -1.08 3.22
N GLY A 64 0.47 -1.33 4.12
CA GLY A 64 -0.94 -1.45 3.79
C GLY A 64 -1.66 -0.09 3.81
N PHE A 65 -2.32 0.24 2.70
CA PHE A 65 -3.19 1.43 2.56
C PHE A 65 -4.68 1.05 2.38
N GLY A 66 -5.08 -0.15 2.78
CA GLY A 66 -6.46 -0.67 2.64
C GLY A 66 -7.47 -0.09 3.63
N TRP A 67 -8.34 -0.93 4.21
CA TRP A 67 -9.23 -0.53 5.30
C TRP A 67 -8.87 -1.23 6.61
N PRO A 68 -9.21 -0.67 7.79
CA PRO A 68 -8.92 -1.30 9.08
C PRO A 68 -9.52 -2.70 9.26
N SER A 69 -10.59 -3.04 8.53
CA SER A 69 -11.17 -4.38 8.59
C SER A 69 -10.26 -5.48 8.01
N LEU A 70 -9.18 -5.11 7.30
CA LEU A 70 -8.18 -6.04 6.79
C LEU A 70 -7.00 -6.26 7.76
N HIS A 71 -7.06 -5.71 8.98
CA HIS A 71 -6.04 -5.94 9.98
C HIS A 71 -5.88 -7.44 10.24
N LYS A 72 -4.64 -7.92 10.13
CA LYS A 72 -4.31 -9.30 10.48
C LYS A 72 -4.17 -9.43 11.99
N HIS A 73 -3.58 -8.43 12.64
CA HIS A 73 -3.47 -8.32 14.08
C HIS A 73 -4.15 -7.04 14.57
N LYS A 74 -4.80 -7.13 15.72
CA LYS A 74 -5.64 -6.04 16.27
C LYS A 74 -4.90 -4.71 16.43
N ASP A 75 -3.62 -4.79 16.77
CA ASP A 75 -2.79 -3.63 17.10
C ASP A 75 -1.85 -3.21 15.95
N ASP A 76 -1.99 -3.80 14.75
CA ASP A 76 -1.21 -3.42 13.57
C ASP A 76 -1.43 -1.95 13.23
N THR A 77 -0.35 -1.22 12.97
CA THR A 77 -0.44 0.16 12.54
C THR A 77 -0.76 0.24 11.06
N PHE A 78 -1.78 1.04 10.75
CA PHE A 78 -2.34 1.16 9.42
C PHE A 78 -2.38 2.63 9.01
N TYR A 79 -1.90 2.94 7.81
CA TYR A 79 -1.62 4.31 7.41
C TYR A 79 -2.84 5.26 7.43
N PRO A 80 -4.04 4.84 7.00
CA PRO A 80 -5.24 5.65 7.17
C PRO A 80 -5.53 6.07 8.63
N ASP A 81 -5.18 5.25 9.62
CA ASP A 81 -5.46 5.53 11.05
C ASP A 81 -4.48 6.55 11.65
N ILE A 82 -3.28 6.68 11.07
CA ILE A 82 -2.24 7.56 11.57
C ILE A 82 -2.50 9.02 11.15
N PHE A 83 -2.94 9.20 9.90
CA PHE A 83 -2.94 10.53 9.29
C PHE A 83 -4.30 11.22 9.25
N ASN A 84 -5.43 10.57 9.58
CA ASN A 84 -6.78 11.17 9.50
C ASN A 84 -7.10 11.86 8.14
N PHE A 85 -6.30 11.61 7.11
CA PHE A 85 -6.37 12.22 5.79
C PHE A 85 -6.30 11.12 4.72
N GLY A 86 -6.66 11.48 3.49
CA GLY A 86 -6.50 10.60 2.34
C GLY A 86 -5.02 10.34 1.99
N PHE A 87 -4.81 9.46 1.04
CA PHE A 87 -3.52 9.30 0.35
C PHE A 87 -3.76 9.34 -1.15
N ALA A 88 -2.71 9.65 -1.91
CA ALA A 88 -2.71 9.63 -3.36
C ALA A 88 -1.57 8.75 -3.88
N LEU A 89 -1.84 8.00 -4.94
CA LEU A 89 -0.84 7.21 -5.65
C LEU A 89 -0.69 7.78 -7.06
N PHE A 90 0.54 8.18 -7.39
CA PHE A 90 0.93 8.63 -8.72
C PHE A 90 1.79 7.55 -9.35
N ILE A 91 1.43 7.11 -10.56
CA ILE A 91 2.18 6.11 -11.33
C ILE A 91 2.64 6.80 -12.62
N GLY A 92 3.94 6.95 -12.80
CA GLY A 92 4.53 7.46 -14.02
C GLY A 92 4.36 6.44 -15.15
N LEU A 93 4.00 6.91 -16.35
CA LEU A 93 3.74 6.02 -17.48
C LEU A 93 5.02 5.42 -18.07
N ASP A 94 6.14 6.15 -18.01
CA ASP A 94 7.32 5.83 -18.81
C ASP A 94 8.58 5.47 -17.97
N ASP A 95 8.68 5.90 -16.70
CA ASP A 95 9.97 5.91 -15.98
C ASP A 95 10.10 4.91 -14.80
N CYS A 96 9.22 3.89 -14.69
CA CYS A 96 9.20 3.00 -13.51
C CYS A 96 9.19 3.76 -12.18
N MET A 97 8.62 4.97 -12.17
CA MET A 97 8.50 5.82 -10.99
C MET A 97 7.07 5.80 -10.49
N SER A 98 6.92 5.66 -9.19
CA SER A 98 5.65 5.91 -8.51
C SER A 98 5.91 6.77 -7.29
N MET A 99 4.96 7.64 -6.96
CA MET A 99 4.99 8.46 -5.76
C MET A 99 3.72 8.20 -4.97
N THR A 100 3.87 8.06 -3.66
CA THR A 100 2.74 8.08 -2.73
C THR A 100 2.80 9.38 -1.96
N SER A 101 1.68 10.08 -1.87
CA SER A 101 1.54 11.28 -1.04
C SER A 101 0.49 11.01 0.03
N ILE A 102 0.80 11.38 1.27
CA ILE A 102 -0.09 11.25 2.42
C ILE A 102 -0.61 12.65 2.75
N GLY A 103 -1.88 12.76 3.14
CA GLY A 103 -2.48 14.04 3.47
C GLY A 103 -3.35 14.60 2.35
N GLN A 104 -3.20 15.91 2.07
CA GLN A 104 -3.93 16.60 1.00
C GLN A 104 -3.31 16.29 -0.37
N GLY A 105 -3.24 15.00 -0.72
CA GLY A 105 -2.43 14.49 -1.82
C GLY A 105 -3.05 14.62 -3.22
N CYS A 106 -4.22 15.23 -3.38
CA CYS A 106 -4.80 15.43 -4.70
C CYS A 106 -4.96 16.92 -4.99
N THR A 107 -4.28 17.42 -6.03
CA THR A 107 -4.70 18.65 -6.70
C THR A 107 -6.01 18.34 -7.42
N THR A 108 -7.11 18.44 -6.69
CA THR A 108 -8.44 18.18 -7.23
C THR A 108 -8.75 19.25 -8.24
N ASN A 109 -8.79 18.89 -9.52
CA ASN A 109 -9.19 19.80 -10.58
C ASN A 109 -10.62 19.48 -11.02
N ALA A 110 -11.15 20.27 -11.95
CA ALA A 110 -12.50 20.08 -12.48
C ALA A 110 -12.73 18.71 -13.18
N GLN A 111 -11.67 17.93 -13.42
CA GLN A 111 -11.72 16.61 -14.07
C GLN A 111 -11.60 15.46 -13.07
N THR A 112 -11.40 15.74 -11.78
CA THR A 112 -11.32 14.71 -10.75
C THR A 112 -12.70 14.11 -10.51
N LEU A 113 -12.83 12.80 -10.73
CA LEU A 113 -14.05 12.05 -10.48
C LEU A 113 -13.96 11.36 -9.11
N TYR A 114 -14.99 11.55 -8.29
CA TYR A 114 -15.12 10.88 -7.00
C TYR A 114 -16.09 9.71 -7.13
N LEU A 115 -15.62 8.52 -6.78
CA LEU A 115 -16.41 7.30 -6.84
C LEU A 115 -16.76 6.86 -5.41
N PRO A 116 -18.05 6.56 -5.12
CA PRO A 116 -18.44 6.08 -3.81
C PRO A 116 -17.86 4.68 -3.57
N VAL A 117 -17.23 4.49 -2.41
CA VAL A 117 -16.71 3.18 -2.02
C VAL A 117 -17.87 2.28 -1.57
N THR A 118 -17.90 1.05 -2.09
CA THR A 118 -18.96 0.05 -1.82
C THR A 118 -18.55 -1.00 -0.79
N SER A 119 -17.29 -1.02 -0.35
CA SER A 119 -16.73 -1.96 0.62
C SER A 119 -15.93 -1.26 1.70
N LYS A 120 -16.02 -1.75 2.94
CA LYS A 120 -15.14 -1.32 4.05
C LYS A 120 -13.93 -2.23 4.22
N SER A 121 -13.61 -3.05 3.22
CA SER A 121 -12.47 -3.97 3.22
C SER A 121 -11.48 -3.66 2.10
N TYR A 122 -11.95 -3.32 0.90
CA TYR A 122 -11.08 -2.93 -0.22
C TYR A 122 -11.48 -1.57 -0.79
N TRP A 123 -10.57 -0.90 -1.49
CA TRP A 123 -10.89 0.26 -2.33
C TRP A 123 -11.71 -0.19 -3.53
N GLN A 124 -13.02 -0.35 -3.28
CA GLN A 124 -13.96 -1.01 -4.17
C GLN A 124 -15.07 -0.06 -4.58
N PHE A 125 -15.47 -0.09 -5.85
CA PHE A 125 -16.62 0.66 -6.36
C PHE A 125 -17.41 -0.16 -7.40
N ALA A 126 -18.67 0.21 -7.61
CA ALA A 126 -19.54 -0.47 -8.56
C ALA A 126 -19.33 0.06 -9.99
N VAL A 127 -19.39 -0.84 -10.97
CA VAL A 127 -19.38 -0.54 -12.41
C VAL A 127 -20.57 -1.22 -13.07
N SER A 128 -21.28 -0.48 -13.92
CA SER A 128 -22.51 -0.92 -14.58
C SER A 128 -22.31 -1.43 -16.01
N GLU A 129 -21.22 -1.07 -16.67
CA GLU A 129 -20.93 -1.45 -18.04
C GLU A 129 -19.41 -1.46 -18.25
N ILE A 130 -18.90 -2.45 -18.97
CA ILE A 130 -17.51 -2.48 -19.43
C ILE A 130 -17.53 -2.43 -20.95
N THR A 131 -16.73 -1.53 -21.53
CA THR A 131 -16.61 -1.38 -22.97
C THR A 131 -15.20 -1.76 -23.43
N PHE A 132 -15.12 -2.68 -24.39
CA PHE A 132 -13.88 -3.06 -25.09
C PHE A 132 -14.04 -2.81 -26.58
N GLY A 133 -13.57 -1.66 -27.05
CA GLY A 133 -13.77 -1.21 -28.43
C GLY A 133 -15.27 -1.09 -28.75
N PRO A 134 -15.81 -1.80 -29.75
CA PRO A 134 -17.23 -1.77 -30.07
C PRO A 134 -18.10 -2.62 -29.15
N ILE A 135 -17.50 -3.48 -28.30
CA ILE A 135 -18.24 -4.41 -27.45
C ILE A 135 -18.61 -3.70 -26.15
N LYS A 136 -19.90 -3.68 -25.83
CA LYS A 136 -20.44 -3.21 -24.57
C LYS A 136 -21.05 -4.37 -23.81
N GLU A 137 -20.57 -4.62 -22.61
CA GLU A 137 -21.09 -5.66 -21.72
C GLU A 137 -21.68 -4.99 -20.49
N PRO A 138 -23.02 -4.91 -20.37
CA PRO A 138 -23.67 -4.53 -19.12
C PRO A 138 -23.26 -5.48 -18.00
N THR A 139 -22.95 -4.93 -16.84
CA THR A 139 -22.49 -5.70 -15.68
C THR A 139 -22.98 -5.09 -14.38
N ASN A 140 -22.95 -5.86 -13.31
CA ASN A 140 -23.12 -5.37 -11.93
C ASN A 140 -21.84 -5.67 -11.15
N ALA A 141 -20.70 -5.41 -11.78
CA ALA A 141 -19.40 -5.77 -11.24
C ALA A 141 -18.96 -4.83 -10.13
N GLN A 142 -18.12 -5.36 -9.24
CA GLN A 142 -17.37 -4.60 -8.26
C GLN A 142 -15.91 -4.55 -8.73
N VAL A 143 -15.37 -3.34 -8.86
CA VAL A 143 -13.96 -3.12 -9.22
C VAL A 143 -13.20 -2.82 -7.95
N VAL A 144 -12.04 -3.45 -7.79
CA VAL A 144 -11.11 -3.20 -6.69
C VAL A 144 -9.85 -2.54 -7.25
N ILE A 145 -9.43 -1.42 -6.67
CA ILE A 145 -8.14 -0.80 -6.93
C ILE A 145 -7.10 -1.47 -6.05
N ALA A 146 -6.10 -2.10 -6.66
CA ALA A 146 -5.02 -2.80 -5.97
C ALA A 146 -3.66 -2.41 -6.57
N SER A 147 -2.85 -1.68 -5.81
CA SER A 147 -1.52 -1.21 -6.25
C SER A 147 -0.44 -2.30 -6.23
N ASN A 148 -0.72 -3.45 -5.63
CA ASN A 148 0.19 -4.60 -5.56
C ASN A 148 -0.03 -5.59 -6.72
N LYS A 149 -0.78 -5.20 -7.76
CA LYS A 149 -1.02 -6.00 -8.96
C LYS A 149 -0.60 -5.19 -10.18
N GLU A 150 0.14 -5.85 -11.06
CA GLU A 150 0.64 -5.28 -12.33
C GLU A 150 -0.33 -5.48 -13.51
N TYR A 151 -1.50 -6.09 -13.28
CA TYR A 151 -2.45 -6.45 -14.33
C TYR A 151 -3.90 -6.11 -13.94
N PHE A 152 -4.73 -5.94 -14.97
CA PHE A 152 -6.19 -5.85 -14.81
C PHE A 152 -6.80 -7.24 -14.73
N GLY A 153 -7.30 -7.62 -13.56
CA GLY A 153 -7.98 -8.91 -13.36
C GLY A 153 -9.43 -8.87 -13.84
N MET A 154 -9.87 -9.94 -14.52
CA MET A 154 -11.27 -10.16 -14.88
C MET A 154 -11.73 -11.55 -14.43
N PRO A 155 -12.99 -11.73 -14.02
CA PRO A 155 -13.53 -13.05 -13.72
C PRO A 155 -13.42 -14.00 -14.92
N LYS A 156 -13.17 -15.28 -14.67
CA LYS A 156 -13.39 -16.32 -15.68
C LYS A 156 -14.90 -16.50 -15.86
N LYS A 157 -15.35 -16.67 -17.10
CA LYS A 157 -16.74 -17.04 -17.41
C LYS A 157 -17.06 -18.42 -16.87
#